data_AF-A0A966JYM4-F1
#
_entry.id   AF-A0A966JYM4-F1
#
_cell.length_a   1.000
_cell.length_b   1.000
_cell.length_c   1.000
_cell.angle_alpha   90.00
_cell.angle_beta   90.00
_cell.angle_gamma   90.00
#
_symmetry.space_group_name_H-M   'P 1'
#
loop_
_entity.id
_entity.type
_entity.pdbx_description
1 polymer ?
#
loop_
_entity_poly.entity_id
_entity_poly.type
_entity_poly.pdbx_seq_one_letter_code
_entity_poly.pdbx_strand_id
1 'polypeptide(L)'
;MKPEHFSRHEQYLKTAKQIELAHRSYLEAMRAIEDEKDDATIYAHIKKANAAIESAFPEKFNPPARPPSIKANEEKKSKNLLLILGVAFAVLGVLLLLTLFGPTGDMTKNWNPEEVQKNTVYPRSQ
;
A
#
# COMPACT_ATOMS: atom_id res chain seq x y z
N MET A 1 -15.40 -19.77 -28.05
CA MET A 1 -14.72 -18.52 -27.67
C MET A 1 -15.39 -17.97 -26.42
N LYS A 2 -14.65 -17.57 -25.37
CA LYS A 2 -15.25 -17.06 -24.12
C LYS A 2 -15.87 -15.67 -24.35
N PRO A 3 -16.99 -15.31 -23.69
CA PRO A 3 -17.70 -14.04 -23.88
C PRO A 3 -16.82 -12.80 -23.61
N GLU A 4 -15.80 -12.91 -22.77
CA GLU A 4 -14.84 -11.83 -22.51
C GLU A 4 -13.93 -11.47 -23.69
N HIS A 5 -13.78 -12.35 -24.69
CA HIS A 5 -13.02 -12.02 -25.89
C HIS A 5 -13.83 -11.14 -26.86
N PHE A 6 -15.16 -11.24 -26.85
CA PHE A 6 -16.02 -10.40 -27.68
C PHE A 6 -16.02 -8.95 -27.20
N SER A 7 -16.07 -8.73 -25.88
CA SER A 7 -16.02 -7.38 -25.30
C SER A 7 -14.69 -6.67 -25.56
N ARG A 8 -13.57 -7.40 -25.48
CA ARG A 8 -12.24 -6.84 -25.78
C ARG A 8 -12.06 -6.56 -27.27
N HIS A 9 -12.57 -7.43 -28.15
CA HIS A 9 -12.46 -7.21 -29.59
C HIS A 9 -13.23 -5.95 -30.03
N GLU A 10 -14.47 -5.78 -29.57
CA GLU A 10 -15.24 -4.55 -29.83
C GLU A 10 -14.56 -3.30 -29.27
N GLN A 11 -13.97 -3.39 -28.06
CA GLN A 11 -13.17 -2.30 -27.50
C GLN A 11 -11.99 -1.93 -28.39
N TYR A 12 -11.19 -2.89 -28.84
CA TYR A 12 -10.06 -2.61 -29.73
C TYR A 12 -10.51 -2.00 -31.06
N LEU A 13 -11.63 -2.47 -31.61
CA LEU A 13 -12.19 -1.95 -32.86
C LEU A 13 -12.68 -0.49 -32.68
N LYS A 14 -13.30 -0.18 -31.54
CA LYS A 14 -13.71 1.18 -31.18
C LYS A 14 -12.50 2.10 -31.00
N THR A 15 -11.48 1.65 -30.27
CA THR A 15 -10.22 2.38 -30.07
C THR A 15 -9.52 2.63 -31.40
N ALA A 16 -9.43 1.65 -32.29
CA ALA A 16 -8.83 1.79 -33.61
C ALA A 16 -9.53 2.88 -34.45
N LYS A 17 -10.87 2.90 -34.45
CA LYS A 17 -11.66 3.95 -35.14
C LYS A 17 -11.38 5.35 -34.56
N GLN A 18 -11.24 5.47 -33.24
CA GLN A 18 -10.93 6.76 -32.60
C GLN A 18 -9.52 7.24 -32.95
N ILE A 19 -8.54 6.33 -33.01
CA ILE A 19 -7.17 6.63 -33.46
C ILE A 19 -7.15 7.05 -34.92
N GLU A 20 -7.92 6.37 -35.79
CA GLU A 20 -8.04 6.75 -37.20
C GLU A 20 -8.60 8.16 -37.35
N LEU A 21 -9.63 8.51 -36.58
CA LEU A 21 -10.23 9.84 -36.58
C LEU A 21 -9.22 10.90 -36.13
N ALA A 22 -8.47 10.63 -35.06
CA ALA A 22 -7.40 11.51 -34.59
C ALA A 22 -6.33 11.73 -35.67
N HIS A 23 -5.88 10.66 -36.33
CA HIS A 23 -4.91 10.70 -37.41
C HIS A 23 -5.40 11.59 -38.57
N ARG A 24 -6.66 11.44 -39.00
CA ARG A 24 -7.23 12.30 -40.05
C ARG A 24 -7.24 13.78 -39.64
N SER A 25 -7.59 14.10 -38.40
CA SER A 25 -7.55 15.49 -37.93
C SER A 25 -6.14 16.06 -37.83
N TYR A 26 -5.11 15.26 -37.50
CA TYR A 26 -3.72 15.73 -37.58
C TYR A 26 -3.27 15.96 -39.01
N LEU A 27 -3.68 15.12 -39.97
CA LEU A 27 -3.42 15.35 -41.39
C LEU A 27 -4.07 16.65 -41.88
N GLU A 28 -5.31 16.94 -41.45
CA GLU A 28 -5.98 18.20 -41.75
C GLU A 28 -5.24 19.40 -41.13
N ALA A 29 -4.73 19.25 -39.89
CA ALA A 29 -3.92 20.28 -39.26
C ALA A 29 -2.61 20.53 -40.03
N MET A 30 -1.92 19.48 -40.47
CA MET A 30 -0.70 19.62 -41.28
C MET A 30 -0.98 20.30 -42.62
N ARG A 31 -2.07 19.93 -43.30
CA ARG A 31 -2.49 20.62 -44.53
C ARG A 31 -2.83 22.09 -44.28
N ALA A 32 -3.47 22.41 -43.16
CA ALA A 32 -3.75 23.80 -42.81
C ALA A 32 -2.47 24.60 -42.55
N ILE A 33 -1.42 23.96 -42.01
CA ILE A 33 -0.08 24.56 -41.88
C ILE A 33 0.57 24.78 -43.25
N GLU A 34 0.53 23.79 -44.14
CA GLU A 34 1.07 23.88 -45.50
C GLU A 34 0.35 24.96 -46.34
N ASP A 35 -0.96 25.12 -46.14
CA ASP A 35 -1.79 26.14 -46.80
C ASP A 35 -1.63 27.55 -46.20
N GLU A 36 -0.73 27.75 -45.22
CA GLU A 36 -0.56 29.00 -44.45
C GLU A 36 -1.89 29.57 -43.90
N LYS A 37 -2.78 28.69 -43.43
CA LYS A 37 -4.04 29.11 -42.80
C LYS A 37 -3.80 29.70 -41.42
N ASP A 38 -4.83 30.39 -40.93
CA ASP A 38 -4.86 30.97 -39.59
C ASP A 38 -4.59 29.92 -38.49
N ASP A 39 -3.83 30.34 -37.47
CA ASP A 39 -3.46 29.54 -36.31
C ASP A 39 -4.67 28.98 -35.54
N ALA A 40 -5.80 29.70 -35.49
CA ALA A 40 -7.02 29.23 -34.84
C ALA A 40 -7.61 28.02 -35.58
N THR A 41 -7.54 28.00 -36.91
CA THR A 41 -7.97 26.87 -37.73
C THR A 41 -7.06 25.66 -37.50
N ILE A 42 -5.74 25.86 -37.46
CA ILE A 42 -4.76 24.79 -37.16
C ILE A 42 -5.01 24.23 -35.76
N TYR A 43 -5.18 25.11 -34.76
CA TYR A 43 -5.44 24.72 -33.39
C TYR A 43 -6.77 23.97 -33.23
N ALA A 44 -7.80 24.33 -33.99
CA ALA A 44 -9.08 23.62 -33.98
C ALA A 44 -8.93 22.16 -34.42
N HIS A 45 -8.16 21.89 -35.49
CA HIS A 45 -7.89 20.53 -35.95
C HIS A 45 -7.05 19.73 -34.93
N ILE A 46 -6.03 20.36 -34.33
CA ILE A 46 -5.21 19.73 -33.27
C ILE A 46 -6.06 19.40 -32.04
N LYS A 47 -6.91 20.34 -31.59
CA LYS A 47 -7.81 20.14 -30.45
C LYS A 47 -8.77 18.98 -30.70
N LYS A 48 -9.32 18.88 -31.91
CA LYS A 48 -10.19 17.76 -32.32
C LYS A 48 -9.44 16.43 -32.31
N ALA A 49 -8.19 16.40 -32.76
CA ALA A 49 -7.34 15.21 -32.73
C ALA A 49 -7.04 14.76 -31.29
N ASN A 50 -6.69 15.70 -30.42
CA ASN A 50 -6.40 15.43 -29.01
C ASN A 50 -7.63 14.86 -28.29
N ALA A 51 -8.82 15.44 -28.51
CA ALA A 51 -10.06 14.94 -27.93
C ALA A 51 -10.37 13.49 -28.38
N ALA A 52 -10.09 13.16 -29.66
CA ALA A 52 -10.25 11.80 -30.16
C ALA A 52 -9.27 10.82 -29.49
N ILE A 53 -8.02 11.22 -29.26
CA ILE A 53 -7.02 10.41 -28.53
C ILE A 53 -7.39 10.21 -27.06
N GLU A 54 -7.82 11.27 -26.37
CA GLU A 54 -8.28 11.19 -24.99
C GLU A 54 -9.44 10.21 -24.87
N SER A 55 -10.37 10.23 -25.83
CA SER A 55 -11.48 9.29 -25.90
C SER A 55 -11.07 7.85 -26.24
N ALA A 56 -9.92 7.65 -26.90
CA ALA A 56 -9.37 6.35 -27.26
C ALA A 56 -8.68 5.66 -26.08
N PHE A 57 -8.11 6.46 -25.16
CA PHE A 57 -7.36 5.98 -23.99
C PHE A 57 -7.83 6.62 -22.69
N PRO A 58 -9.09 6.41 -22.28
CA PRO A 58 -9.64 7.03 -21.07
C PRO A 58 -8.82 6.70 -19.82
N GLU A 59 -8.22 5.52 -19.75
CA GLU A 59 -7.38 5.07 -18.62
C GLU A 59 -6.11 5.90 -18.41
N LYS A 60 -5.55 6.49 -19.49
CA LYS A 60 -4.33 7.30 -19.41
C LYS A 60 -4.59 8.75 -19.03
N PHE A 61 -5.75 9.29 -19.42
CA PHE A 61 -6.08 10.71 -19.28
C PHE A 61 -7.05 11.00 -18.12
N ASN A 62 -7.91 10.04 -17.77
CA ASN A 62 -8.72 10.06 -16.55
C ASN A 62 -8.38 8.80 -15.75
N PRO A 63 -7.27 8.80 -14.99
CA PRO A 63 -7.00 7.69 -14.09
C PRO A 63 -8.21 7.50 -13.18
N PRO A 64 -8.72 6.26 -13.03
CA PRO A 64 -9.85 6.00 -12.15
C PRO A 64 -9.52 6.62 -10.78
N ALA A 65 -10.48 7.36 -10.22
CA ALA A 65 -10.33 8.03 -8.94
C ALA A 65 -9.62 7.08 -7.98
N ARG A 66 -8.40 7.46 -7.55
CA ARG A 66 -7.55 6.63 -6.71
C ARG A 66 -8.42 6.05 -5.61
N PRO A 67 -8.46 4.71 -5.41
CA PRO A 67 -9.34 4.12 -4.40
C PRO A 67 -9.12 4.87 -3.10
N PRO A 68 -10.20 5.24 -2.37
CA PRO A 68 -10.07 6.02 -1.15
C PRO A 68 -9.02 5.31 -0.31
N SER A 69 -7.92 6.04 -0.01
CA SER A 69 -6.88 5.51 0.86
C SER A 69 -7.59 4.96 2.08
N ILE A 70 -7.30 3.71 2.43
CA ILE A 70 -7.88 3.06 3.60
C ILE A 70 -7.61 4.03 4.76
N LYS A 71 -8.64 4.78 5.17
CA LYS A 71 -8.54 5.68 6.31
C LYS A 71 -8.17 4.76 7.45
N ALA A 72 -6.94 4.92 7.98
CA ALA A 72 -6.50 4.18 9.14
C ALA A 72 -7.61 4.34 10.18
N ASN A 73 -8.22 3.23 10.59
CA ASN A 73 -9.33 3.24 11.52
C ASN A 73 -8.75 3.62 12.89
N GLU A 74 -8.64 4.93 13.14
CA GLU A 74 -7.97 5.50 14.31
C GLU A 74 -8.57 4.96 15.62
N GLU A 75 -9.84 4.59 15.58
CA GLU A 75 -10.58 3.99 16.69
C GLU A 75 -10.07 2.59 17.07
N LYS A 76 -9.57 1.80 16.10
CA LYS A 76 -8.93 0.50 16.38
C LYS A 76 -7.49 0.69 16.88
N LYS A 77 -6.80 1.73 16.42
CA LYS A 77 -5.42 2.02 16.82
C LYS A 77 -5.33 2.45 18.29
N SER A 78 -6.26 3.29 18.76
CA SER A 78 -6.29 3.74 20.16
C SER A 78 -6.62 2.62 21.15
N LYS A 79 -7.60 1.75 20.81
CA LYS A 79 -7.96 0.56 21.62
C LYS A 79 -6.78 -0.40 21.78
N ASN A 80 -6.04 -0.66 20.72
CA ASN A 80 -4.87 -1.54 20.76
C ASN A 80 -3.72 -0.93 21.58
N LEU A 81 -3.51 0.40 21.51
CA LEU A 81 -2.49 1.09 22.33
C LEU A 81 -2.79 1.02 23.82
N LEU A 82 -4.05 1.22 24.23
CA LEU A 82 -4.47 1.11 25.63
C LEU A 82 -4.29 -0.31 26.17
N LEU A 83 -4.59 -1.33 25.37
CA LEU A 83 -4.35 -2.73 25.72
C LEU A 83 -2.87 -3.03 25.95
N ILE A 84 -2.01 -2.59 25.02
CA ILE A 84 -0.56 -2.78 25.13
C ILE A 84 -0.03 -2.08 26.39
N LEU A 85 -0.48 -0.85 26.66
CA LEU A 85 -0.07 -0.09 27.83
C LEU A 85 -0.52 -0.77 29.13
N GLY A 86 -1.76 -1.27 29.18
CA GLY A 86 -2.29 -2.02 30.32
C GLY A 86 -1.49 -3.29 30.61
N VAL A 87 -1.12 -4.06 29.59
CA VAL A 87 -0.28 -5.26 29.74
C VAL A 87 1.11 -4.89 30.25
N ALA A 88 1.72 -3.83 29.71
CA ALA A 88 3.03 -3.37 30.18
C ALA A 88 3.02 -2.99 31.67
N PHE A 89 2.00 -2.26 32.13
CA PHE A 89 1.84 -1.92 33.54
C PHE A 89 1.59 -3.14 34.42
N ALA A 90 0.82 -4.12 33.94
CA ALA A 90 0.58 -5.36 34.68
C ALA A 90 1.89 -6.15 34.90
N VAL A 91 2.72 -6.27 33.85
CA VAL A 91 4.04 -6.94 33.95
C VAL A 91 4.95 -6.20 34.92
N LEU A 92 5.02 -4.87 34.83
CA LEU A 92 5.82 -4.06 35.75
C LEU A 92 5.34 -4.18 37.19
N GLY A 93 4.02 -4.20 37.42
CA GLY A 93 3.44 -4.40 38.74
C GLY A 93 3.77 -5.76 39.35
N VAL A 94 3.69 -6.84 38.55
CA VAL A 94 4.07 -8.19 39.00
C VAL A 94 5.56 -8.26 39.33
N LEU A 95 6.42 -7.68 38.48
CA LEU A 95 7.86 -7.63 38.76
C LEU A 95 8.17 -6.87 40.04
N LEU A 96 7.49 -5.74 40.27
CA LEU A 96 7.68 -4.92 41.48
C LEU A 96 7.17 -5.62 42.75
N LEU A 97 6.08 -6.38 42.66
CA LEU A 97 5.61 -7.23 43.75
C LEU A 97 6.58 -8.37 44.05
N LEU A 98 7.15 -9.01 43.02
CA LEU A 98 8.14 -10.07 43.18
C LEU A 98 9.44 -9.54 43.81
N THR A 99 9.86 -8.32 43.49
CA THR A 99 11.06 -7.73 44.11
C THR A 99 10.82 -7.30 45.56
N LEU A 100 9.64 -6.76 45.90
CA LEU A 100 9.34 -6.30 47.26
C LEU A 100 8.86 -7.41 48.21
N PHE A 101 8.13 -8.40 47.71
CA PHE A 101 7.47 -9.43 48.53
C PHE A 101 7.80 -10.87 48.10
N GLY A 102 8.55 -11.07 47.02
CA GLY A 102 8.96 -12.40 46.57
C GLY A 102 10.15 -12.95 47.38
N PRO A 103 10.32 -14.28 47.41
CA PRO A 103 11.44 -14.94 48.12
C PRO A 103 12.82 -14.60 47.53
N THR A 104 12.87 -13.95 46.37
CA THR A 104 14.06 -13.45 45.66
C THR A 104 14.42 -11.99 46.00
N GLY A 105 13.59 -11.27 46.78
CA GLY A 105 13.84 -9.88 47.19
C GLY A 105 15.02 -9.71 48.14
N ASP A 106 15.52 -10.81 48.72
CA ASP A 106 16.77 -10.85 49.45
C ASP A 106 17.91 -11.36 48.56
N MET A 107 18.50 -10.45 47.77
CA MET A 107 19.74 -10.73 47.04
C MET A 107 20.99 -10.75 47.94
N THR A 108 20.85 -10.66 49.28
CA THR A 108 21.98 -10.77 50.22
C THR A 108 22.29 -12.21 50.62
N LYS A 109 21.51 -13.19 50.14
CA LYS A 109 21.81 -14.60 50.35
C LYS A 109 23.03 -14.99 49.51
N ASN A 110 24.22 -14.87 50.11
CA ASN A 110 25.45 -15.45 49.58
C ASN A 110 25.21 -16.93 49.29
N TRP A 111 25.39 -17.33 48.04
CA TRP A 111 25.40 -18.73 47.65
C TRP A 111 26.56 -19.41 48.38
N ASN A 112 26.28 -20.13 49.46
CA ASN A 112 27.28 -20.91 50.15
C ASN A 112 27.58 -22.13 49.27
N PRO A 113 28.81 -22.28 48.73
CA PRO A 113 29.13 -23.35 47.78
C PRO A 113 28.93 -24.76 48.36
N GLU A 114 28.85 -24.88 49.70
CA GLU A 114 28.56 -26.14 50.39
C GLU A 114 27.09 -26.61 50.23
N GLU A 115 26.14 -25.71 49.97
CA GLU A 115 24.74 -26.07 49.72
C GLU A 115 24.53 -26.62 48.30
N VAL A 116 25.37 -26.20 47.35
CA VAL A 116 25.32 -26.65 45.94
C VAL A 116 25.70 -28.13 45.83
N GLN A 117 26.61 -28.62 46.67
CA GLN A 117 27.08 -30.02 46.64
C GLN A 117 26.07 -31.04 47.18
N LYS A 118 25.09 -30.63 47.99
CA LYS A 118 24.10 -31.59 48.55
C LYS A 118 23.00 -31.99 47.55
N ASN A 119 22.79 -31.21 46.48
CA ASN A 119 21.77 -31.48 45.47
C ASN A 119 22.30 -32.09 44.17
N THR A 120 23.59 -32.36 44.06
CA THR A 120 24.12 -33.14 42.93
C THR A 120 23.95 -34.63 43.23
N VAL A 121 22.86 -35.20 42.70
CA VAL A 121 22.65 -36.63 42.52
C VAL A 121 23.60 -37.13 41.42
N TYR A 122 24.91 -37.07 41.67
CA TYR A 122 25.90 -37.76 40.85
C TYR A 122 26.71 -38.66 41.76
N PRO A 123 26.73 -39.98 41.51
CA PRO A 123 27.54 -40.88 42.31
C PRO A 123 29.01 -40.51 42.10
N ARG A 124 29.77 -40.35 43.19
CA ARG A 124 31.23 -40.31 43.11
C ARG A 124 31.68 -41.67 42.59
N SER A 125 32.24 -41.71 41.39
CA SER A 125 33.01 -42.85 40.93
C SER A 125 34.20 -43.03 41.88
N GLN A 126 34.36 -44.24 42.40
CA GLN A 126 35.52 -44.67 43.18
C GLN A 126 36.82 -44.50 42.41
#